data_AF-A0A3M0JQJ8-F1
#
_entry.id   AF-A0A3M0JQJ8-F1
#
_cell.length_a   1.000
_cell.length_b   1.000
_cell.length_c   1.000
_cell.angle_alpha   90.00
_cell.angle_beta   90.00
_cell.angle_gamma   90.00
#
_symmetry.space_group_name_H-M   'P 1'
#
loop_
_entity.id
_entity.type
_entity.pdbx_description
1 polymer ?
#
loop_
_entity_poly.entity_id
_entity_poly.type
_entity_poly.pdbx_seq_one_letter_code
_entity_poly.pdbx_strand_id
1 'polypeptide(L)'
;MLIQWKYPYLMKLHASERTEEMFPEMQVSESEYDWILLNVNLSGYYRVNYDQINLKRLARLLENDPKAIPTVSRFQLMDDVFALTDFGYVPIETALELTKYLAREDELFIWNVVLLNLIPDNLESTLKNHEVYPLLKKYLLKRMLPIYHYYAGFIRQNVDALEDDYFAQVYLEKLLATACWLGLQDCLDLSSELYAKWRDNPEYKIPFLIRRTVCCYGVAVGSDKEWNFAWEMYNHTDSVEEDEDILLYAMSCAKESWLLYRYLQYGLSDTLFYSNCTSVIISHVVTKDIGHRMAWDFVTENWPLLNQGYGHELLHDVLKIMGRFVKTDVQIRELDGEERRHKSVIATCKATTRRREIAGQSCSSERTQG
;
A
#
# COMPACT_ATOMS: atom_id res chain seq x y z
N MET A 1 7.61 -30.05 13.57
CA MET A 1 8.12 -31.08 12.62
C MET A 1 8.03 -30.49 11.22
N LEU A 2 9.15 -30.29 10.52
CA LEU A 2 9.12 -29.78 9.15
C LEU A 2 8.73 -30.91 8.20
N ILE A 3 7.56 -30.81 7.59
CA ILE A 3 7.07 -31.83 6.66
C ILE A 3 7.24 -31.31 5.25
N GLN A 4 8.28 -31.81 4.59
CA GLN A 4 8.50 -31.57 3.18
C GLN A 4 7.82 -32.69 2.39
N TRP A 5 6.72 -32.38 1.72
CA TRP A 5 6.13 -33.31 0.76
C TRP A 5 7.06 -33.41 -0.44
N LYS A 6 7.58 -34.62 -0.70
CA LYS A 6 8.47 -34.91 -1.84
C LYS A 6 7.68 -35.20 -3.13
N TYR A 7 6.54 -34.55 -3.31
CA TYR A 7 5.71 -34.67 -4.50
C TYR A 7 5.31 -33.27 -4.98
N PRO A 8 5.75 -32.84 -6.18
CA PRO A 8 5.20 -31.66 -6.81
C PRO A 8 3.77 -32.02 -7.23
N TYR A 9 2.78 -31.71 -6.39
CA TYR A 9 1.38 -31.82 -6.78
C TYR A 9 1.08 -30.66 -7.74
N LEU A 10 1.55 -30.81 -8.97
CA LEU A 10 0.98 -30.16 -10.14
C LEU A 10 -0.50 -30.54 -10.15
N MET A 11 -1.36 -29.58 -9.82
CA MET A 11 -2.78 -29.66 -10.07
C MET A 11 -2.98 -29.74 -11.59
N LYS A 12 -2.85 -30.94 -12.17
CA LYS A 12 -3.35 -31.22 -13.52
C LYS A 12 -4.87 -31.22 -13.41
N LEU A 13 -5.47 -30.06 -13.68
CA LEU A 13 -6.88 -29.96 -14.06
C LEU A 13 -7.06 -30.67 -15.42
N HIS A 14 -7.04 -32.01 -15.42
CA HIS A 14 -7.68 -32.77 -16.48
C HIS A 14 -9.13 -32.96 -16.06
N ALA A 15 -10.01 -32.20 -16.71
CA ALA A 15 -11.44 -32.38 -16.65
C ALA A 15 -11.82 -33.75 -17.26
N SER A 16 -11.63 -34.85 -16.54
CA SER A 16 -12.33 -36.12 -16.84
C SER A 16 -12.38 -37.15 -15.73
N GLU A 17 -11.66 -37.05 -14.60
CA GLU A 17 -11.74 -38.08 -13.55
C GLU A 17 -11.84 -37.48 -12.14
N ARG A 18 -13.03 -37.62 -11.53
CA ARG A 18 -13.26 -37.38 -10.11
C ARG A 18 -12.69 -38.56 -9.32
N THR A 19 -11.42 -38.50 -8.96
CA THR A 19 -10.91 -39.22 -7.79
C THR A 19 -10.58 -38.18 -6.74
N GLU A 20 -11.48 -38.02 -5.76
CA GLU A 20 -11.14 -37.39 -4.48
C GLU A 20 -10.14 -38.32 -3.79
N GLU A 21 -8.84 -38.11 -4.04
CA GLU A 21 -7.80 -38.75 -3.23
C GLU A 21 -7.92 -38.20 -1.81
N MET A 22 -8.54 -38.99 -0.93
CA MET A 22 -8.66 -38.68 0.49
C MET A 22 -7.26 -38.76 1.11
N PHE A 23 -6.69 -37.60 1.44
CA PHE A 23 -5.40 -37.51 2.10
C PHE A 23 -5.45 -38.25 3.45
N PRO A 24 -4.42 -39.04 3.82
CA PRO A 24 -4.38 -39.67 5.14
C PRO A 24 -4.46 -38.59 6.23
N GLU A 25 -5.32 -38.80 7.21
CA GLU A 25 -5.52 -37.88 8.33
C GLU A 25 -4.19 -37.71 9.08
N MET A 26 -3.67 -36.48 9.07
CA MET A 26 -2.37 -36.21 9.65
C MET A 26 -2.53 -36.04 11.16
N GLN A 27 -2.14 -37.06 11.93
CA GLN A 27 -2.16 -36.98 13.40
C GLN A 27 -0.90 -36.29 13.91
N VAL A 28 -1.07 -35.12 14.54
CA VAL A 28 -0.02 -34.41 15.28
C VAL A 28 0.03 -34.96 16.69
N SER A 29 1.21 -34.99 17.30
CA SER A 29 1.29 -35.32 18.72
C SER A 29 0.48 -34.30 19.55
N GLU A 30 -0.08 -34.75 20.67
CA GLU A 30 -0.84 -33.89 21.61
C GLU A 30 0.06 -32.89 22.37
N SER A 31 1.37 -32.86 22.08
CA SER A 31 2.29 -31.88 22.64
C SER A 31 1.85 -30.45 22.32
N GLU A 32 1.76 -29.61 23.34
CA GLU A 32 1.43 -28.19 23.19
C GLU A 32 2.48 -27.40 22.36
N TYR A 33 3.66 -27.99 22.16
CA TYR A 33 4.79 -27.38 21.46
C TYR A 33 4.90 -27.83 20.00
N ASP A 34 4.12 -28.82 19.58
CA ASP A 34 4.25 -29.41 18.25
C ASP A 34 3.46 -28.61 17.22
N TRP A 35 4.13 -28.12 16.20
CA TRP A 35 3.55 -27.37 15.09
C TRP A 35 3.77 -28.10 13.77
N ILE A 36 2.83 -27.89 12.85
CA ILE A 36 2.94 -28.28 11.45
C ILE A 36 3.11 -27.02 10.60
N LEU A 37 3.99 -27.13 9.61
CA LEU A 37 4.10 -26.20 8.50
C LEU A 37 4.03 -27.02 7.21
N LEU A 38 3.05 -26.70 6.36
CA LEU A 38 2.87 -27.32 5.05
C LEU A 38 3.36 -26.39 3.95
N ASN A 39 3.52 -26.95 2.75
CA ASN A 39 4.03 -26.26 1.57
C ASN A 39 5.38 -25.54 1.80
N VAL A 40 6.29 -26.17 2.54
CA VAL A 40 7.60 -25.57 2.88
C VAL A 40 8.28 -25.03 1.62
N ASN A 41 8.68 -23.75 1.68
CA ASN A 41 9.27 -22.96 0.60
C ASN A 41 8.38 -22.75 -0.62
N LEU A 42 7.05 -22.72 -0.43
CA LEU A 42 6.08 -22.41 -1.48
C LEU A 42 6.24 -23.32 -2.72
N SER A 43 6.55 -24.60 -2.48
CA SER A 43 6.82 -25.59 -3.53
C SER A 43 5.61 -25.94 -4.39
N GLY A 44 4.40 -25.74 -3.87
CA GLY A 44 3.14 -25.97 -4.56
C GLY A 44 2.34 -24.68 -4.71
N TYR A 45 1.53 -24.62 -5.78
CA TYR A 45 0.64 -23.49 -6.08
C TYR A 45 -0.70 -23.63 -5.35
N TYR A 46 -0.66 -23.59 -4.01
CA TYR A 46 -1.84 -23.62 -3.15
C TYR A 46 -1.57 -22.87 -1.84
N ARG A 47 -2.63 -22.29 -1.28
CA ARG A 47 -2.62 -21.66 0.05
C ARG A 47 -2.85 -22.71 1.12
N VAL A 48 -2.29 -22.50 2.31
CA VAL A 48 -2.50 -23.38 3.46
C VAL A 48 -3.27 -22.66 4.54
N ASN A 49 -4.42 -23.20 4.93
CA ASN A 49 -5.11 -22.81 6.16
C ASN A 49 -4.77 -23.81 7.28
N TYR A 50 -4.65 -23.30 8.51
CA TYR A 50 -4.39 -24.09 9.70
C TYR A 50 -5.47 -23.78 10.74
N ASP A 51 -5.72 -24.72 11.64
CA ASP A 51 -6.55 -24.43 12.81
C ASP A 51 -5.90 -23.37 13.72
N GLN A 52 -6.73 -22.77 14.57
CA GLN A 52 -6.32 -21.68 15.47
C GLN A 52 -5.21 -22.10 16.45
N ILE A 53 -5.15 -23.37 16.85
CA ILE A 53 -4.13 -23.87 17.77
C ILE A 53 -2.78 -23.89 17.06
N ASN A 54 -2.71 -24.44 15.85
CA ASN A 54 -1.48 -24.48 15.07
C ASN A 54 -0.99 -23.07 14.70
N LEU A 55 -1.88 -22.14 14.32
CA LEU A 55 -1.52 -20.73 14.06
C LEU A 55 -0.89 -20.06 15.30
N LYS A 56 -1.47 -20.29 16.49
CA LYS A 56 -0.89 -19.79 17.76
C LYS A 56 0.48 -20.40 18.06
N ARG A 57 0.68 -21.68 17.76
CA ARG A 57 1.98 -22.34 17.92
C ARG A 57 3.02 -21.76 16.97
N LEU A 58 2.66 -21.53 15.70
CA LEU A 58 3.52 -20.86 14.72
C LEU A 58 3.85 -19.42 15.13
N ALA A 59 2.89 -18.66 15.65
CA ALA A 59 3.14 -17.31 16.18
C ALA A 59 4.15 -17.31 17.32
N ARG A 60 4.02 -18.24 18.29
CA ARG A 60 4.99 -18.41 19.38
C ARG A 60 6.38 -18.81 18.85
N LEU A 61 6.44 -19.69 17.85
CA LEU A 61 7.71 -20.08 17.23
C LEU A 61 8.39 -18.87 16.60
N LEU A 62 7.66 -18.07 15.81
CA LEU A 62 8.18 -16.84 15.20
C LEU A 62 8.64 -15.82 16.24
N GLU A 63 7.90 -15.62 17.33
CA GLU A 63 8.29 -14.70 18.39
C GLU A 63 9.58 -15.13 19.10
N ASN A 64 9.82 -16.44 19.24
CA ASN A 64 10.98 -17.01 19.91
C ASN A 64 12.22 -17.13 18.99
N ASP A 65 12.04 -17.68 17.79
CA ASP A 65 13.08 -17.89 16.79
C ASP A 65 12.48 -17.81 15.37
N PRO A 66 12.43 -16.61 14.76
CA PRO A 66 11.92 -16.45 13.40
C PRO A 66 12.65 -17.33 12.38
N LYS A 67 13.96 -17.56 12.58
CA LYS A 67 14.79 -18.30 11.63
C LYS A 67 14.57 -19.81 11.67
N ALA A 68 13.83 -20.33 12.66
CA ALA A 68 13.36 -21.71 12.69
C ALA A 68 12.39 -22.04 11.54
N ILE A 69 11.69 -21.03 11.01
CA ILE A 69 10.90 -21.16 9.78
C ILE A 69 11.73 -20.58 8.63
N PRO A 70 11.91 -21.32 7.51
CA PRO A 70 12.61 -20.81 6.34
C PRO A 70 11.99 -19.51 5.81
N THR A 71 12.83 -18.60 5.34
CA THR A 71 12.47 -17.26 4.86
C THR A 71 11.28 -17.26 3.87
N VAL A 72 11.28 -18.13 2.84
CA VAL A 72 10.15 -18.25 1.89
C VAL A 72 8.87 -18.78 2.56
N SER A 73 9.01 -19.65 3.56
CA SER A 73 7.85 -20.19 4.28
C SER A 73 7.25 -19.17 5.25
N ARG A 74 8.06 -18.27 5.83
CA ARG A 74 7.56 -17.12 6.60
C ARG A 74 6.74 -16.18 5.72
N PHE A 75 7.24 -15.89 4.51
CA PHE A 75 6.50 -15.12 3.52
C PHE A 75 5.16 -15.76 3.19
N GLN A 76 5.15 -17.06 2.85
CA GLN A 76 3.90 -17.76 2.55
C GLN A 76 2.93 -17.71 3.74
N LEU A 77 3.42 -17.94 4.96
CA LEU A 77 2.56 -17.92 6.15
C LEU A 77 1.89 -16.55 6.32
N MET A 78 2.60 -15.45 6.10
CA MET A 78 2.03 -14.10 6.15
C MET A 78 1.02 -13.87 5.01
N ASP A 79 1.40 -14.19 3.76
CA ASP A 79 0.53 -14.01 2.59
C ASP A 79 -0.77 -14.81 2.69
N ASP A 80 -0.67 -16.10 3.05
CA ASP A 80 -1.81 -16.99 3.20
C ASP A 80 -2.74 -16.52 4.31
N VAL A 81 -2.21 -16.14 5.47
CA VAL A 81 -3.05 -15.71 6.60
C VAL A 81 -3.81 -14.42 6.28
N PHE A 82 -3.18 -13.44 5.63
CA PHE A 82 -3.90 -12.22 5.23
C PHE A 82 -4.95 -12.49 4.16
N ALA A 83 -4.62 -13.28 3.13
CA ALA A 83 -5.60 -13.66 2.11
C ALA A 83 -6.78 -14.43 2.74
N LEU A 84 -6.50 -15.38 3.63
CA LEU A 84 -7.54 -16.15 4.33
C LEU A 84 -8.38 -15.27 5.25
N THR A 85 -7.81 -14.22 5.84
CA THR A 85 -8.58 -13.21 6.58
C THR A 85 -9.50 -12.41 5.67
N ASP A 86 -9.04 -11.99 4.50
CA ASP A 86 -9.86 -11.26 3.53
C ASP A 86 -11.06 -12.10 3.03
N PHE A 87 -10.90 -13.42 2.94
CA PHE A 87 -11.98 -14.35 2.61
C PHE A 87 -12.79 -14.83 3.83
N GLY A 88 -12.49 -14.37 5.04
CA GLY A 88 -13.25 -14.69 6.26
C GLY A 88 -12.94 -16.05 6.90
N TYR A 89 -11.94 -16.79 6.42
CA TYR A 89 -11.52 -18.08 6.98
C TYR A 89 -10.70 -17.96 8.27
N VAL A 90 -9.96 -16.85 8.44
CA VAL A 90 -9.10 -16.60 9.60
C VAL A 90 -9.45 -15.25 10.23
N PRO A 91 -9.70 -15.16 11.54
CA PRO A 91 -9.95 -13.88 12.21
C PRO A 91 -8.74 -12.94 12.10
N ILE A 92 -8.99 -11.64 11.92
CA ILE A 92 -7.93 -10.63 11.80
C ILE A 92 -7.01 -10.59 13.03
N GLU A 93 -7.54 -10.91 14.20
CA GLU A 93 -6.78 -11.00 15.46
C GLU A 93 -5.68 -12.06 15.38
N THR A 94 -5.95 -13.17 14.69
CA THR A 94 -4.99 -14.26 14.45
C THR A 94 -3.88 -13.80 13.52
N ALA A 95 -4.23 -13.08 12.44
CA ALA A 95 -3.25 -12.49 11.54
C ALA A 95 -2.37 -11.47 12.25
N LEU A 96 -2.97 -10.58 13.05
CA LEU A 96 -2.24 -9.61 13.86
C LEU A 96 -1.34 -10.28 14.90
N GLU A 97 -1.78 -11.39 15.50
CA GLU A 97 -0.95 -12.19 16.39
C GLU A 97 0.31 -12.73 15.70
N LEU A 98 0.18 -13.24 14.48
CA LEU A 98 1.32 -13.68 13.66
C LEU A 98 2.28 -12.55 13.28
N THR A 99 1.85 -11.29 13.27
CA THR A 99 2.75 -10.15 12.99
C THR A 99 3.53 -9.66 14.22
N LYS A 100 3.31 -10.24 15.40
CA LYS A 100 3.95 -9.76 16.64
C LYS A 100 5.48 -9.86 16.59
N TYR A 101 6.02 -10.86 15.91
CA TYR A 101 7.46 -11.12 15.82
C TYR A 101 8.23 -10.12 14.94
N LEU A 102 7.56 -9.29 14.12
CA LEU A 102 8.20 -8.49 13.07
C LEU A 102 9.33 -7.57 13.55
N ALA A 103 9.36 -7.19 14.83
CA ALA A 103 10.51 -6.50 15.42
C ALA A 103 11.84 -7.27 15.31
N ARG A 104 11.79 -8.57 14.99
CA ARG A 104 12.92 -9.48 14.78
C ARG A 104 13.02 -9.97 13.34
N GLU A 105 12.18 -9.48 12.43
CA GLU A 105 12.25 -9.78 11.00
C GLU A 105 13.17 -8.78 10.30
N ASP A 106 14.16 -9.30 9.61
CA ASP A 106 15.24 -8.59 8.91
C ASP A 106 15.09 -8.70 7.37
N GLU A 107 14.15 -9.50 6.88
CA GLU A 107 13.90 -9.69 5.45
C GLU A 107 12.88 -8.66 4.93
N LEU A 108 13.33 -7.76 4.05
CA LEU A 108 12.50 -6.70 3.47
C LEU A 108 11.26 -7.22 2.73
N PHE A 109 11.37 -8.34 2.02
CA PHE A 109 10.26 -8.86 1.22
C PHE A 109 9.13 -9.44 2.10
N ILE A 110 9.44 -9.91 3.31
CA ILE A 110 8.43 -10.32 4.30
C ILE A 110 7.73 -9.08 4.86
N TRP A 111 8.49 -8.03 5.19
CA TRP A 111 7.91 -6.74 5.56
C TRP A 111 6.99 -6.21 4.47
N ASN A 112 7.41 -6.29 3.21
CA ASN A 112 6.61 -5.82 2.09
C ASN A 112 5.25 -6.54 2.02
N VAL A 113 5.20 -7.88 2.09
CA VAL A 113 3.92 -8.60 2.04
C VAL A 113 3.02 -8.26 3.22
N VAL A 114 3.58 -8.10 4.42
CA VAL A 114 2.80 -7.67 5.59
C VAL A 114 2.26 -6.26 5.40
N LEU A 115 3.08 -5.32 4.96
CA LEU A 115 2.68 -3.91 4.80
C LEU A 115 1.67 -3.72 3.67
N LEU A 116 1.74 -4.51 2.60
CA LEU A 116 0.74 -4.49 1.52
C LEU A 116 -0.63 -4.94 2.01
N ASN A 117 -0.69 -5.95 2.88
CA ASN A 117 -1.94 -6.46 3.42
C ASN A 117 -2.48 -5.62 4.59
N LEU A 118 -1.62 -5.16 5.51
CA LEU A 118 -2.03 -4.36 6.67
C LEU A 118 -2.27 -2.87 6.34
N ILE A 119 -1.63 -2.36 5.29
CA ILE A 119 -1.70 -0.94 4.90
C ILE A 119 -2.11 -0.81 3.43
N PRO A 120 -3.36 -1.20 3.09
CA PRO A 120 -3.92 -0.93 1.77
C PRO A 120 -4.08 0.58 1.54
N ASP A 121 -4.11 1.01 0.28
CA ASP A 121 -4.15 2.43 -0.11
C ASP A 121 -5.29 3.24 0.53
N ASN A 122 -6.40 2.58 0.85
CA ASN A 122 -7.57 3.23 1.45
C ASN A 122 -7.60 3.14 2.99
N LEU A 123 -6.58 2.56 3.65
CA LEU A 123 -6.56 2.34 5.09
C LEU A 123 -6.80 3.64 5.86
N GLU A 124 -6.03 4.68 5.56
CA GLU A 124 -6.11 5.96 6.26
C GLU A 124 -7.51 6.56 6.13
N SER A 125 -8.06 6.63 4.92
CA SER A 125 -9.43 7.13 4.75
C SER A 125 -10.48 6.22 5.39
N THR A 126 -10.19 4.94 5.69
CA THR A 126 -11.14 4.00 6.32
C THR A 126 -11.09 4.19 7.83
N LEU A 127 -9.89 4.25 8.39
CA LEU A 127 -9.67 4.15 9.83
C LEU A 127 -9.40 5.50 10.49
N LYS A 128 -9.07 6.59 9.78
CA LYS A 128 -8.61 7.85 10.41
C LYS A 128 -9.55 8.42 11.48
N ASN A 129 -10.85 8.16 11.36
CA ASN A 129 -11.87 8.61 12.31
C ASN A 129 -12.21 7.57 13.41
N HIS A 130 -11.50 6.44 13.45
CA HIS A 130 -11.69 5.37 14.42
C HIS A 130 -10.54 5.33 15.43
N GLU A 131 -10.86 5.02 16.69
CA GLU A 131 -9.88 4.94 17.79
C GLU A 131 -8.76 3.91 17.55
N VAL A 132 -9.01 2.90 16.72
CA VAL A 132 -8.03 1.87 16.36
C VAL A 132 -6.88 2.42 15.51
N TYR A 133 -7.08 3.50 14.76
CA TYR A 133 -6.09 4.04 13.85
C TYR A 133 -4.79 4.50 14.52
N PRO A 134 -4.81 5.38 15.55
CA PRO A 134 -3.60 5.74 16.28
C PRO A 134 -2.95 4.52 16.97
N LEU A 135 -3.74 3.53 17.41
CA LEU A 135 -3.22 2.29 18.00
C LEU A 135 -2.47 1.44 16.97
N LEU A 136 -3.01 1.30 15.76
CA LEU A 136 -2.36 0.63 14.64
C LEU A 136 -1.04 1.32 14.25
N LYS A 137 -1.04 2.65 14.15
CA LYS A 137 0.19 3.41 13.87
C LYS A 137 1.26 3.13 14.93
N LYS A 138 0.90 3.20 16.21
CA LYS A 138 1.82 2.89 17.32
C LYS A 138 2.31 1.43 17.30
N TYR A 139 1.42 0.49 16.97
CA TYR A 139 1.71 -0.94 16.88
C TYR A 139 2.76 -1.24 15.79
N LEU A 140 2.56 -0.69 14.60
CA LEU A 140 3.45 -0.86 13.44
C LEU A 140 4.79 -0.19 13.68
N LEU A 141 4.77 1.07 14.13
CA LEU A 141 5.98 1.87 14.34
C LEU A 141 6.96 1.15 15.27
N LYS A 142 6.48 0.67 16.42
CA LYS A 142 7.31 -0.05 17.40
C LYS A 142 8.04 -1.25 16.78
N ARG A 143 7.38 -2.00 15.89
CA ARG A 143 7.96 -3.20 15.26
C ARG A 143 8.93 -2.87 14.14
N MET A 144 8.68 -1.77 13.43
CA MET A 144 9.47 -1.40 12.27
C MET A 144 10.77 -0.71 12.63
N LEU A 145 10.90 -0.14 13.83
CA LEU A 145 12.10 0.59 14.28
C LEU A 145 13.43 -0.15 14.00
N PRO A 146 13.60 -1.44 14.32
CA PRO A 146 14.89 -2.12 14.13
C PRO A 146 15.31 -2.19 12.67
N ILE A 147 14.43 -2.68 11.79
CA ILE A 147 14.73 -2.79 10.36
C ILE A 147 14.86 -1.40 9.71
N TYR A 148 14.03 -0.44 10.12
CA TYR A 148 14.11 0.93 9.63
C TYR A 148 15.48 1.56 9.96
N HIS A 149 15.94 1.48 11.22
CA HIS A 149 17.21 2.09 11.61
C HIS A 149 18.41 1.46 10.91
N TYR A 150 18.37 0.15 10.64
CA TYR A 150 19.39 -0.51 9.83
C TYR A 150 19.49 0.13 8.44
N TYR A 151 18.38 0.25 7.71
CA TYR A 151 18.37 0.84 6.38
C TYR A 151 18.58 2.35 6.37
N ALA A 152 18.08 3.09 7.37
CA ALA A 152 18.34 4.51 7.51
C ALA A 152 19.83 4.79 7.75
N GLY A 153 20.51 3.95 8.53
CA GLY A 153 21.96 3.99 8.70
C GLY A 153 22.70 3.72 7.39
N PHE A 154 22.24 2.72 6.63
CA PHE A 154 22.79 2.40 5.31
C PHE A 154 22.64 3.57 4.32
N ILE A 155 21.43 4.15 4.22
CA ILE A 155 21.14 5.30 3.37
C ILE A 155 22.05 6.49 3.69
N ARG A 156 22.33 6.75 4.98
CA ARG A 156 23.21 7.86 5.38
C ARG A 156 24.69 7.61 5.05
N GLN A 157 25.13 6.36 5.03
CA GLN A 157 26.54 6.00 4.85
C GLN A 157 26.93 5.72 3.40
N ASN A 158 26.11 4.94 2.68
CA ASN A 158 26.43 4.44 1.35
C ASN A 158 25.15 4.20 0.55
N VAL A 159 24.48 5.29 0.18
CA VAL A 159 23.21 5.22 -0.55
C VAL A 159 23.36 4.63 -1.95
N ASP A 160 24.53 4.81 -2.59
CA ASP A 160 24.81 4.34 -3.96
C ASP A 160 24.92 2.81 -4.01
N ALA A 161 25.37 2.17 -2.93
CA ALA A 161 25.41 0.71 -2.83
C ALA A 161 24.01 0.05 -2.80
N LEU A 162 22.92 0.83 -2.70
CA LEU A 162 21.56 0.31 -2.83
C LEU A 162 21.20 0.00 -4.29
N GLU A 163 21.93 0.51 -5.28
CA GLU A 163 21.59 0.37 -6.70
C GLU A 163 21.86 -1.03 -7.28
N ASP A 164 22.64 -1.87 -6.59
CA ASP A 164 23.07 -3.19 -7.10
C ASP A 164 22.07 -4.35 -6.84
N ASP A 165 21.06 -4.19 -5.96
CA ASP A 165 20.08 -5.25 -5.62
C ASP A 165 18.62 -4.87 -5.91
N TYR A 166 18.19 -5.04 -7.16
CA TYR A 166 16.85 -4.66 -7.64
C TYR A 166 15.66 -5.17 -6.80
N PHE A 167 15.77 -6.32 -6.15
CA PHE A 167 14.65 -6.86 -5.37
C PHE A 167 14.59 -6.26 -3.97
N ALA A 168 15.72 -5.99 -3.32
CA ALA A 168 15.74 -5.25 -2.05
C ALA A 168 15.21 -3.81 -2.23
N GLN A 169 15.36 -3.25 -3.42
CA GLN A 169 15.05 -1.86 -3.75
C GLN A 169 13.56 -1.49 -3.64
N VAL A 170 12.67 -2.27 -4.26
CA VAL A 170 11.22 -2.00 -4.24
C VAL A 170 10.66 -2.08 -2.82
N TYR A 171 11.16 -3.03 -2.04
CA TYR A 171 10.69 -3.24 -0.67
C TYR A 171 11.19 -2.17 0.30
N LEU A 172 12.38 -1.62 0.04
CA LEU A 172 12.93 -0.52 0.82
C LEU A 172 12.10 0.75 0.68
N GLU A 173 11.62 1.09 -0.53
CA GLU A 173 10.74 2.23 -0.73
C GLU A 173 9.47 2.11 0.13
N LYS A 174 8.80 0.95 0.09
CA LYS A 174 7.58 0.71 0.89
C LYS A 174 7.87 0.84 2.39
N LEU A 175 9.00 0.33 2.87
CA LEU A 175 9.41 0.44 4.27
C LEU A 175 9.61 1.91 4.66
N LEU A 176 10.40 2.65 3.88
CA LEU A 176 10.70 4.06 4.13
C LEU A 176 9.44 4.92 4.08
N ALA A 177 8.61 4.76 3.04
CA ALA A 177 7.35 5.46 2.87
C ALA A 177 6.42 5.23 4.06
N THR A 178 6.37 3.99 4.56
CA THR A 178 5.56 3.62 5.73
C THR A 178 6.11 4.27 7.00
N ALA A 179 7.43 4.28 7.20
CA ALA A 179 8.06 4.93 8.36
C ALA A 179 7.72 6.41 8.45
N CYS A 180 7.85 7.13 7.34
CA CYS A 180 7.51 8.54 7.26
C CYS A 180 5.99 8.76 7.42
N TRP A 181 5.14 7.91 6.84
CA TRP A 181 3.68 7.98 6.99
C TRP A 181 3.24 7.77 8.46
N LEU A 182 3.93 6.89 9.17
CA LEU A 182 3.72 6.65 10.59
C LEU A 182 4.12 7.85 11.46
N GLY A 183 4.80 8.86 10.89
CA GLY A 183 5.29 10.03 11.61
C GLY A 183 6.58 9.76 12.38
N LEU A 184 7.41 8.81 11.93
CA LEU A 184 8.72 8.60 12.53
C LEU A 184 9.62 9.81 12.24
N GLN A 185 9.98 10.55 13.29
CA GLN A 185 10.76 11.78 13.15
C GLN A 185 12.08 11.57 12.39
N ASP A 186 12.82 10.49 12.69
CA ASP A 186 14.07 10.17 11.98
C ASP A 186 13.86 10.01 10.46
N CYS A 187 12.70 9.52 10.02
CA CYS A 187 12.38 9.37 8.59
C CYS A 187 12.06 10.71 7.93
N LEU A 188 11.32 11.56 8.65
CA LEU A 188 11.00 12.91 8.20
C LEU A 188 12.27 13.76 8.10
N ASP A 189 13.14 13.68 9.11
CA ASP A 189 14.43 14.37 9.14
C ASP A 189 15.34 13.87 8.01
N LEU A 190 15.48 12.55 7.83
CA LEU A 190 16.24 11.96 6.72
C LEU A 190 15.74 12.43 5.35
N SER A 191 14.42 12.45 5.15
CA SER A 191 13.82 12.91 3.90
C SER A 191 14.10 14.40 3.67
N SER A 192 13.97 15.22 4.72
CA SER A 192 14.27 16.65 4.66
C SER A 192 15.75 16.92 4.37
N GLU A 193 16.67 16.19 5.02
CA GLU A 193 18.12 16.29 4.81
C GLU A 193 18.51 15.97 3.37
N LEU A 194 18.02 14.85 2.83
CA LEU A 194 18.33 14.42 1.46
C LEU A 194 17.72 15.37 0.42
N TYR A 195 16.49 15.83 0.67
CA TYR A 195 15.84 16.81 -0.21
C TYR A 195 16.54 18.17 -0.19
N ALA A 196 16.97 18.64 0.99
CA ALA A 196 17.74 19.87 1.13
C ALA A 196 19.10 19.78 0.43
N LYS A 197 19.81 18.64 0.54
CA LYS A 197 21.05 18.40 -0.22
C LYS A 197 20.83 18.50 -1.73
N TRP A 198 19.74 17.93 -2.24
CA TRP A 198 19.39 18.02 -3.65
C TRP A 198 19.05 19.44 -4.07
N ARG A 199 18.29 20.17 -3.26
CA ARG A 199 17.99 21.58 -3.51
C ARG A 199 19.23 22.46 -3.54
N ASP A 200 20.13 22.26 -2.58
CA ASP A 200 21.32 23.10 -2.42
C ASP A 200 22.40 22.72 -3.45
N ASN A 201 22.32 21.52 -4.05
CA ASN A 201 23.15 21.05 -5.15
C ASN A 201 22.33 20.19 -6.13
N PRO A 202 21.80 20.76 -7.23
CA PRO A 202 21.00 20.01 -8.21
C PRO A 202 21.70 18.82 -8.88
N GLU A 203 23.04 18.77 -8.83
CA GLU A 203 23.84 17.61 -9.29
C GLU A 203 23.79 16.42 -8.31
N TYR A 204 23.37 16.64 -7.06
CA TYR A 204 23.19 15.58 -6.07
C TYR A 204 21.99 14.72 -6.45
N LYS A 205 22.25 13.49 -6.90
CA LYS A 205 21.19 12.55 -7.24
C LYS A 205 20.75 11.80 -6.00
N ILE A 206 19.52 12.07 -5.55
CA ILE A 206 18.85 11.17 -4.61
C ILE A 206 18.65 9.83 -5.33
N PRO A 207 19.06 8.68 -4.77
CA PRO A 207 18.88 7.40 -5.46
C PRO A 207 17.43 7.15 -5.81
N PHE A 208 17.22 6.73 -7.05
CA PHE A 208 15.90 6.61 -7.68
C PHE A 208 14.87 5.90 -6.77
N LEU A 209 15.35 4.86 -6.11
CA LEU A 209 14.65 3.93 -5.21
C LEU A 209 13.93 4.60 -4.05
N ILE A 210 14.54 5.63 -3.47
CA ILE A 210 14.00 6.35 -2.33
C ILE A 210 13.54 7.75 -2.74
N ARG A 211 13.86 8.19 -3.96
CA ARG A 211 13.59 9.54 -4.48
C ARG A 211 12.13 9.91 -4.34
N ARG A 212 11.23 9.00 -4.73
CA ARG A 212 9.78 9.24 -4.63
C ARG A 212 9.32 9.54 -3.20
N THR A 213 9.82 8.78 -2.24
CA THR A 213 9.52 8.97 -0.81
C THR A 213 10.19 10.24 -0.26
N VAL A 214 11.48 10.43 -0.53
CA VAL A 214 12.28 11.58 -0.08
C VAL A 214 11.68 12.89 -0.60
N CYS A 215 11.32 12.96 -1.89
CA CYS A 215 10.72 14.15 -2.48
C CYS A 215 9.33 14.44 -1.88
N CYS A 216 8.49 13.41 -1.71
CA CYS A 216 7.19 13.57 -1.08
C CYS A 216 7.29 14.11 0.35
N TYR A 217 8.13 13.51 1.20
CA TYR A 217 8.24 13.95 2.59
C TYR A 217 9.09 15.21 2.77
N GLY A 218 10.03 15.49 1.87
CA GLY A 218 10.73 16.77 1.78
C GLY A 218 9.75 17.93 1.55
N VAL A 219 8.82 17.78 0.60
CA VAL A 219 7.73 18.75 0.37
C VAL A 219 6.72 18.77 1.52
N ALA A 220 6.35 17.61 2.07
CA ALA A 220 5.35 17.53 3.14
C ALA A 220 5.78 18.17 4.47
N VAL A 221 7.07 18.10 4.80
CA VAL A 221 7.66 18.71 6.02
C VAL A 221 8.08 20.15 5.76
N GLY A 222 8.35 20.50 4.50
CA GLY A 222 8.77 21.83 4.09
C GLY A 222 7.64 22.85 3.98
N SER A 223 7.95 23.92 3.25
CA SER A 223 7.13 25.09 2.99
C SER A 223 6.88 25.26 1.49
N ASP A 224 6.36 26.42 1.08
CA ASP A 224 6.29 26.80 -0.32
C ASP A 224 7.67 26.84 -1.00
N LYS A 225 8.75 27.04 -0.25
CA LYS A 225 10.13 26.97 -0.78
C LYS A 225 10.44 25.58 -1.35
N GLU A 226 10.22 24.53 -0.58
CA GLU A 226 10.44 23.14 -1.01
C GLU A 226 9.50 22.78 -2.17
N TRP A 227 8.24 23.22 -2.10
CA TRP A 227 7.29 23.00 -3.17
C TRP A 227 7.70 23.69 -4.49
N ASN A 228 8.12 24.95 -4.43
CA ASN A 228 8.54 25.70 -5.61
C ASN A 228 9.81 25.11 -6.23
N PHE A 229 10.72 24.57 -5.42
CA PHE A 229 11.87 23.84 -5.95
C PHE A 229 11.45 22.58 -6.74
N ALA A 230 10.51 21.77 -6.25
CA ALA A 230 9.96 20.65 -7.03
C ALA A 230 9.35 21.12 -8.37
N TRP A 231 8.64 22.25 -8.35
CA TRP A 231 8.05 22.87 -9.54
C TRP A 231 9.11 23.36 -10.54
N GLU A 232 10.19 23.97 -10.07
CA GLU A 232 11.32 24.41 -10.89
C GLU A 232 12.02 23.22 -11.55
N MET A 233 12.27 22.16 -10.79
CA MET A 233 12.89 20.94 -11.31
C MET A 233 12.01 20.23 -12.35
N TYR A 234 10.68 20.28 -12.18
CA TYR A 234 9.74 19.70 -13.15
C TYR A 234 9.79 20.44 -14.50
N ASN A 235 9.96 21.77 -14.46
CA ASN A 235 10.02 22.59 -15.67
C ASN A 235 11.43 22.65 -16.29
N HIS A 236 12.41 21.98 -15.72
CA HIS A 236 13.76 21.97 -16.26
C HIS A 236 13.84 21.01 -17.45
N THR A 237 14.41 21.47 -18.57
CA THR A 237 14.42 20.77 -19.87
C THR A 237 15.14 19.41 -19.94
N ASP A 238 15.79 18.97 -18.86
CA ASP A 238 16.60 17.74 -18.82
C ASP A 238 15.96 16.60 -17.98
N SER A 239 14.71 16.75 -17.53
CA SER A 239 14.01 15.71 -16.75
C SER A 239 13.60 14.51 -17.62
N VAL A 240 13.82 13.30 -17.12
CA VAL A 240 13.28 12.05 -17.70
C VAL A 240 11.82 11.89 -17.27
N GLU A 241 10.97 11.21 -18.05
CA GLU A 241 9.55 10.95 -17.73
C GLU A 241 9.34 10.35 -16.31
N GLU A 242 10.26 9.50 -15.83
CA GLU A 242 10.19 8.95 -14.48
C GLU A 242 10.42 10.01 -13.38
N ASP A 243 11.26 11.02 -13.65
CA ASP A 243 11.48 12.14 -12.74
C ASP A 243 10.28 13.08 -12.73
N GLU A 244 9.56 13.21 -13.85
CA GLU A 244 8.33 13.98 -13.95
C GLU A 244 7.24 13.44 -13.01
N ASP A 245 6.92 12.14 -13.05
CA ASP A 245 5.89 11.57 -12.14
C ASP A 245 6.30 11.70 -10.66
N ILE A 246 7.57 11.49 -10.33
CA ILE A 246 8.08 11.67 -8.96
C ILE A 246 7.85 13.10 -8.47
N LEU A 247 8.13 14.10 -9.31
CA LEU A 247 7.92 15.50 -8.99
C LEU A 247 6.45 15.87 -8.88
N LEU A 248 5.61 15.38 -9.80
CA LEU A 248 4.16 15.55 -9.75
C LEU A 248 3.57 14.91 -8.47
N TYR A 249 4.07 13.74 -8.07
CA TYR A 249 3.69 13.12 -6.82
C TYR A 249 4.18 13.90 -5.61
N ALA A 250 5.42 14.38 -5.61
CA ALA A 250 6.00 15.14 -4.51
C ALA A 250 5.22 16.43 -4.21
N MET A 251 4.84 17.19 -5.25
CA MET A 251 4.04 18.40 -5.11
C MET A 251 2.65 18.14 -4.51
N SER A 252 2.07 16.95 -4.75
CA SER A 252 0.82 16.55 -4.11
C SER A 252 0.97 16.26 -2.61
N CYS A 253 2.19 16.10 -2.09
CA CYS A 253 2.41 15.81 -0.67
C CYS A 253 2.38 17.04 0.25
N ALA A 254 2.24 18.25 -0.31
CA ALA A 254 2.12 19.49 0.45
C ALA A 254 1.01 19.40 1.51
N LYS A 255 1.29 19.94 2.70
CA LYS A 255 0.32 20.02 3.81
C LYS A 255 -0.50 21.31 3.80
N GLU A 256 -0.01 22.34 3.13
CA GLU A 256 -0.70 23.61 2.98
C GLU A 256 -1.82 23.51 1.93
N SER A 257 -3.07 23.76 2.33
CA SER A 257 -4.23 23.62 1.45
C SER A 257 -4.16 24.55 0.22
N TRP A 258 -3.62 25.75 0.38
CA TRP A 258 -3.53 26.69 -0.75
C TRP A 258 -2.52 26.24 -1.81
N LEU A 259 -1.44 25.52 -1.42
CA LEU A 259 -0.49 24.93 -2.37
C LEU A 259 -1.15 23.80 -3.18
N LEU A 260 -1.90 22.92 -2.52
CA LEU A 260 -2.63 21.84 -3.19
C LEU A 260 -3.72 22.38 -4.13
N TYR A 261 -4.44 23.42 -3.73
CA TYR A 261 -5.45 24.03 -4.59
C TYR A 261 -4.82 24.72 -5.81
N ARG A 262 -3.75 25.50 -5.60
CA ARG A 262 -2.94 26.07 -6.69
C ARG A 262 -2.45 25.00 -7.65
N TYR A 263 -1.99 23.86 -7.11
CA TYR A 263 -1.53 22.73 -7.92
C TYR A 263 -2.64 22.12 -8.78
N LEU A 264 -3.83 21.91 -8.21
CA LEU A 264 -5.00 21.47 -8.99
C LEU A 264 -5.34 22.48 -10.10
N GLN A 265 -5.30 23.78 -9.80
CA GLN A 265 -5.53 24.83 -10.81
C GLN A 265 -4.50 24.82 -11.93
N TYR A 266 -3.23 24.54 -11.63
CA TYR A 266 -2.20 24.38 -12.66
C TYR A 266 -2.56 23.24 -13.62
N GLY A 267 -3.16 22.15 -13.11
CA GLY A 267 -3.60 21.05 -13.94
C GLY A 267 -4.55 21.47 -15.06
N LEU A 268 -5.41 22.47 -14.86
CA LEU A 268 -6.33 22.97 -15.91
C LEU A 268 -5.66 23.92 -16.92
N SER A 269 -4.37 24.21 -16.78
CA SER A 269 -3.67 25.11 -17.69
C SER A 269 -3.10 24.37 -18.88
N ASP A 270 -3.42 24.85 -20.08
CA ASP A 270 -2.89 24.33 -21.35
C ASP A 270 -1.42 24.74 -21.63
N THR A 271 -0.81 25.55 -20.76
CA THR A 271 0.51 26.16 -21.03
C THR A 271 1.56 25.88 -19.97
N LEU A 272 1.17 25.42 -18.79
CA LEU A 272 2.09 25.19 -17.67
C LEU A 272 2.76 23.81 -17.71
N PHE A 273 2.26 22.88 -18.50
CA PHE A 273 2.78 21.52 -18.60
C PHE A 273 3.09 21.16 -20.06
N TYR A 274 4.17 20.41 -20.29
CA TYR A 274 4.57 19.96 -21.63
C TYR A 274 3.57 18.95 -22.23
N SER A 275 2.92 18.18 -21.37
CA SER A 275 1.85 17.24 -21.70
C SER A 275 0.66 17.42 -20.75
N ASN A 276 -0.49 16.83 -21.08
CA ASN A 276 -1.67 16.95 -20.23
C ASN A 276 -1.53 16.09 -18.95
N CYS A 277 -1.05 16.69 -17.87
CA CYS A 277 -0.86 16.05 -16.57
C CYS A 277 -2.09 16.09 -15.65
N THR A 278 -3.23 16.63 -16.10
CA THR A 278 -4.38 16.92 -15.21
C THR A 278 -4.90 15.68 -14.48
N SER A 279 -5.06 14.57 -15.19
CA SER A 279 -5.53 13.31 -14.60
C SER A 279 -4.55 12.77 -13.56
N VAL A 280 -3.24 12.90 -13.82
CA VAL A 280 -2.16 12.50 -12.91
C VAL A 280 -2.17 13.37 -11.66
N ILE A 281 -2.23 14.69 -11.82
CA ILE A 281 -2.29 15.66 -10.71
C ILE A 281 -3.49 15.37 -9.81
N ILE A 282 -4.69 15.25 -10.40
CA ILE A 282 -5.91 14.96 -9.65
C ILE A 282 -5.76 13.61 -8.93
N SER A 283 -5.28 12.57 -9.62
CA SER A 283 -5.09 11.24 -9.03
C SER A 283 -4.16 11.26 -7.83
N HIS A 284 -3.03 11.97 -7.93
CA HIS A 284 -2.08 12.11 -6.82
C HIS A 284 -2.69 12.86 -5.64
N VAL A 285 -3.37 13.99 -5.89
CA VAL A 285 -4.02 14.79 -4.83
C VAL A 285 -5.16 14.01 -4.15
N VAL A 286 -5.95 13.24 -4.89
CA VAL A 286 -7.06 12.42 -4.33
C VAL A 286 -6.56 11.45 -3.28
N THR A 287 -5.35 10.91 -3.41
CA THR A 287 -4.79 9.94 -2.45
C THR A 287 -4.34 10.54 -1.13
N LYS A 288 -4.37 11.87 -0.98
CA LYS A 288 -3.86 12.58 0.20
C LYS A 288 -4.97 12.84 1.22
N ASP A 289 -4.60 12.86 2.50
CA ASP A 289 -5.57 13.00 3.59
C ASP A 289 -6.39 14.29 3.51
N ILE A 290 -5.80 15.45 3.22
CA ILE A 290 -6.54 16.69 2.97
C ILE A 290 -6.96 16.84 1.49
N GLY A 291 -6.29 16.14 0.58
CA GLY A 291 -6.46 16.29 -0.86
C GLY A 291 -7.69 15.60 -1.42
N HIS A 292 -8.14 14.48 -0.84
CA HIS A 292 -9.32 13.75 -1.34
C HIS A 292 -10.58 14.62 -1.47
N ARG A 293 -10.89 15.43 -0.45
CA ARG A 293 -12.07 16.32 -0.47
C ARG A 293 -11.86 17.49 -1.42
N MET A 294 -10.68 18.09 -1.40
CA MET A 294 -10.34 19.20 -2.30
C MET A 294 -10.45 18.79 -3.77
N ALA A 295 -9.92 17.62 -4.13
CA ALA A 295 -10.01 17.10 -5.48
C ALA A 295 -11.45 16.74 -5.88
N TRP A 296 -12.25 16.23 -4.94
CA TRP A 296 -13.68 16.01 -5.16
C TRP A 296 -14.41 17.31 -5.54
N ASP A 297 -14.25 18.35 -4.71
CA ASP A 297 -14.89 19.65 -4.95
C ASP A 297 -14.37 20.26 -6.27
N PHE A 298 -13.07 20.20 -6.51
CA PHE A 298 -12.44 20.69 -7.74
C PHE A 298 -12.95 20.01 -9.02
N VAL A 299 -13.03 18.68 -9.04
CA VAL A 299 -13.56 17.91 -10.18
C VAL A 299 -15.03 18.22 -10.41
N THR A 300 -15.81 18.36 -9.34
CA THR A 300 -17.24 18.66 -9.44
C THR A 300 -17.47 20.06 -10.01
N GLU A 301 -16.74 21.06 -9.52
CA GLU A 301 -16.85 22.45 -9.98
C GLU A 301 -16.40 22.63 -11.44
N ASN A 302 -15.37 21.90 -11.86
CA ASN A 302 -14.77 22.02 -13.19
C ASN A 302 -15.23 20.92 -14.16
N TRP A 303 -16.28 20.17 -13.81
CA TRP A 303 -16.74 19.03 -14.59
C TRP A 303 -17.00 19.34 -16.08
N PRO A 304 -17.63 20.47 -16.47
CA PRO A 304 -17.85 20.76 -17.89
C PRO A 304 -16.55 20.90 -18.68
N LEU A 305 -15.52 21.53 -18.10
CA LEU A 305 -14.18 21.68 -18.70
C LEU A 305 -13.48 20.33 -18.79
N LEU A 306 -13.49 19.58 -17.69
CA LEU A 306 -12.90 18.25 -17.62
C LEU A 306 -13.54 17.27 -18.61
N ASN A 307 -14.87 17.27 -18.74
CA ASN A 307 -15.58 16.38 -19.64
C ASN A 307 -15.45 16.75 -21.12
N GLN A 308 -15.18 18.02 -21.46
CA GLN A 308 -15.00 18.46 -22.85
C GLN A 308 -13.55 18.35 -23.31
N GLY A 309 -12.59 18.70 -22.44
CA GLY A 309 -11.17 18.76 -22.80
C GLY A 309 -10.43 17.43 -22.68
N TYR A 310 -10.99 16.44 -21.97
CA TYR A 310 -10.27 15.24 -21.58
C TYR A 310 -10.98 13.98 -22.07
N GLY A 311 -10.21 13.03 -22.60
CA GLY A 311 -10.73 11.76 -23.06
C GLY A 311 -11.48 11.02 -21.93
N HIS A 312 -12.59 10.38 -22.28
CA HIS A 312 -13.43 9.64 -21.32
C HIS A 312 -12.64 8.60 -20.49
N GLU A 313 -11.57 8.03 -21.03
CA GLU A 313 -10.70 7.06 -20.34
C GLU A 313 -9.91 7.69 -19.18
N LEU A 314 -9.35 8.88 -19.35
CA LEU A 314 -8.57 9.56 -18.31
C LEU A 314 -9.46 9.97 -17.13
N LEU A 315 -10.68 10.45 -17.41
CA LEU A 315 -11.66 10.78 -16.37
C LEU A 315 -12.17 9.54 -15.64
N HIS A 316 -12.29 8.41 -16.35
CA HIS A 316 -12.69 7.14 -15.76
C HIS A 316 -11.69 6.69 -14.67
N ASP A 317 -10.38 6.81 -14.91
CA ASP A 317 -9.37 6.43 -13.93
C ASP A 317 -9.37 7.34 -12.69
N VAL A 318 -9.50 8.65 -12.89
CA VAL A 318 -9.69 9.62 -11.79
C VAL A 318 -10.91 9.26 -10.94
N LEU A 319 -12.06 9.01 -11.57
CA LEU A 319 -13.29 8.65 -10.87
C LEU A 319 -13.19 7.30 -10.15
N LYS A 320 -12.47 6.32 -10.73
CA LYS A 320 -12.21 5.04 -10.10
C LYS A 320 -11.37 5.21 -8.83
N ILE A 321 -10.37 6.08 -8.85
CA ILE A 321 -9.55 6.41 -7.68
C ILE A 321 -10.40 7.13 -6.64
N MET A 322 -11.14 8.18 -7.02
CA MET A 322 -12.05 8.92 -6.13
C MET A 322 -13.08 8.01 -5.46
N GLY A 323 -13.65 7.07 -6.21
CA GLY A 323 -14.59 6.08 -5.68
C GLY A 323 -14.02 5.19 -4.58
N ARG A 324 -12.70 5.01 -4.50
CA ARG A 324 -12.07 4.27 -3.39
C ARG A 324 -12.24 4.97 -2.04
N PHE A 325 -12.49 6.28 -2.04
CA PHE A 325 -12.60 7.15 -0.87
C PHE A 325 -14.06 7.48 -0.48
N VAL A 326 -15.05 7.02 -1.27
CA VAL A 326 -16.47 7.08 -0.94
C VAL A 326 -16.80 5.93 0.02
N LYS A 327 -17.22 6.26 1.26
CA LYS A 327 -17.39 5.26 2.35
C LYS A 327 -18.65 5.42 3.18
N THR A 328 -19.32 6.56 3.09
CA THR A 328 -20.52 6.86 3.87
C THR A 328 -21.74 6.99 2.97
N ASP A 329 -22.92 6.69 3.50
CA ASP A 329 -24.20 6.89 2.80
C ASP A 329 -24.42 8.36 2.38
N VAL A 330 -23.77 9.31 3.07
CA VAL A 330 -23.78 10.72 2.68
C VAL A 330 -23.01 10.91 1.38
N GLN A 331 -21.77 10.43 1.32
CA GLN A 331 -20.93 10.53 0.11
C GLN A 331 -21.53 9.76 -1.08
N ILE A 332 -22.18 8.61 -0.81
CA ILE A 332 -22.91 7.87 -1.86
C ILE A 332 -24.07 8.71 -2.40
N ARG A 333 -24.83 9.39 -1.54
CA ARG A 333 -25.90 10.29 -1.96
C ARG A 333 -25.39 11.53 -2.71
N GLU A 334 -24.24 12.07 -2.33
CA GLU A 334 -23.58 13.15 -3.08
C GLU A 334 -23.23 12.67 -4.50
N LEU A 335 -22.63 11.49 -4.62
CA LEU A 335 -22.33 10.84 -5.89
C LEU A 335 -23.60 10.58 -6.74
N ASP A 336 -24.70 10.14 -6.11
CA ASP A 336 -26.01 9.97 -6.75
C ASP A 336 -26.60 11.30 -7.27
N GLY A 337 -26.32 12.40 -6.57
CA GLY A 337 -26.74 13.74 -6.96
C GLY A 337 -25.99 14.20 -8.21
N GLU A 338 -24.67 14.01 -8.23
CA GLU A 338 -23.83 14.40 -9.36
C GLU A 338 -24.08 13.56 -10.61
N GLU A 339 -24.32 12.25 -10.48
CA GLU A 339 -24.68 11.41 -11.64
C GLU A 339 -25.96 11.90 -12.33
N ARG A 340 -26.95 12.33 -11.54
CA ARG A 340 -28.19 12.89 -12.10
C ARG A 340 -27.95 14.19 -12.87
N ARG A 341 -26.95 14.97 -12.48
CA ARG A 341 -26.54 16.22 -13.16
C ARG A 341 -25.69 15.94 -14.41
N HIS A 342 -24.88 14.90 -14.41
CA HIS A 342 -23.81 14.68 -15.40
C HIS A 342 -23.87 13.30 -16.09
N LYS A 343 -25.06 12.88 -16.55
CA LYS A 343 -25.34 11.53 -17.11
C LYS A 343 -24.21 10.99 -18.02
N SER A 344 -23.63 9.86 -17.61
CA SER A 344 -22.88 8.82 -18.37
C SER A 344 -21.51 8.45 -17.78
N VAL A 345 -20.82 9.33 -17.03
CA VAL A 345 -19.43 9.07 -16.61
C VAL A 345 -19.29 8.72 -15.11
N ILE A 346 -20.20 9.20 -14.25
CA ILE A 346 -20.16 8.98 -12.80
C ILE A 346 -20.59 7.56 -12.38
N ALA A 347 -21.26 6.81 -13.27
CA ALA A 347 -21.70 5.44 -13.04
C ALA A 347 -20.54 4.47 -12.68
N THR A 348 -19.33 4.72 -13.19
CA THR A 348 -18.12 3.92 -12.89
C THR A 348 -17.68 4.04 -11.44
N CYS A 349 -17.75 5.24 -10.87
CA CYS A 349 -17.41 5.49 -9.47
C CYS A 349 -18.32 4.65 -8.54
N LYS A 350 -19.60 4.52 -8.90
CA LYS A 350 -20.56 3.65 -8.22
C LYS A 350 -20.27 2.16 -8.41
N ALA A 351 -19.90 1.71 -9.61
CA ALA A 351 -19.57 0.30 -9.84
C ALA A 351 -18.41 -0.17 -8.95
N THR A 352 -17.41 0.69 -8.74
CA THR A 352 -16.30 0.45 -7.82
C THR A 352 -16.76 0.39 -6.36
N THR A 353 -17.72 1.25 -5.98
CA THR A 353 -18.31 1.30 -4.63
C THR A 353 -19.19 0.06 -4.35
N ARG A 354 -20.08 -0.32 -5.27
CA ARG A 354 -21.00 -1.47 -5.13
C ARG A 354 -20.32 -2.84 -5.09
N ARG A 355 -19.19 -3.02 -5.80
CA ARG A 355 -18.40 -4.26 -5.69
C ARG A 355 -17.93 -4.53 -4.26
N ARG A 356 -17.72 -3.47 -3.45
CA ARG A 356 -17.32 -3.60 -2.04
C ARG A 356 -18.49 -3.96 -1.13
N GLU A 357 -19.68 -3.45 -1.38
CA GLU A 357 -20.89 -3.81 -0.61
C GLU A 357 -21.23 -5.30 -0.78
N ILE A 358 -21.10 -5.84 -1.99
CA ILE A 358 -21.35 -7.26 -2.27
C ILE A 358 -20.30 -8.16 -1.58
N ALA A 359 -19.02 -7.75 -1.56
CA ALA A 359 -17.98 -8.47 -0.84
C ALA A 359 -18.21 -8.48 0.68
N GLY A 360 -18.69 -7.37 1.25
CA GLY A 360 -19.07 -7.29 2.67
C GLY A 360 -20.32 -8.10 3.01
N GLN A 361 -21.29 -8.19 2.10
CA GLN A 361 -22.52 -8.97 2.29
C GLN A 361 -22.29 -10.48 2.20
N SER A 362 -21.40 -10.96 1.32
CA SER A 362 -21.06 -12.39 1.24
C SER A 362 -20.45 -12.92 2.55
N CYS A 363 -19.66 -12.09 3.26
CA CYS A 363 -19.14 -12.41 4.60
C CYS A 363 -20.22 -12.46 5.70
N SER A 364 -21.36 -11.79 5.51
CA SER A 364 -22.45 -11.77 6.49
C SER A 364 -23.50 -12.87 6.27
N SER A 365 -23.66 -13.37 5.05
CA SER A 365 -24.68 -14.39 4.72
C SER A 365 -24.31 -15.82 5.15
N GLU A 366 -23.02 -16.12 5.39
CA GLU A 366 -22.58 -17.44 5.84
C GLU A 366 -22.68 -17.63 7.38
N ARG A 367 -23.03 -16.60 8.16
CA ARG A 367 -23.24 -16.71 9.61
C ARG A 367 -24.67 -17.02 10.04
N THR A 368 -25.58 -17.30 9.10
CA THR A 368 -27.02 -17.56 9.40
C THR A 368 -27.57 -18.89 8.88
N GLN A 369 -26.71 -19.88 8.61
CA GLN A 369 -27.16 -21.28 8.45
C GLN A 369 -26.35 -22.18 9.39
N GLY A 370 -26.83 -22.23 10.63
CA GLY A 370 -26.58 -23.34 11.56
C GLY A 370 -27.72 -24.35 11.49
#